data_AF-K6NY70-F1
#
_entry.id   AF-K6NY70-F1
#
_cell.length_a   1.000
_cell.length_b   1.000
_cell.length_c   1.000
_cell.angle_alpha   90.00
_cell.angle_beta   90.00
_cell.angle_gamma   90.00
#
_symmetry.space_group_name_H-M   'P 1'
#
loop_
_entity.id
_entity.type
_entity.pdbx_description
1 polymer ?
#
loop_
_entity_poly.entity_id
_entity_poly.type
_entity_poly.pdbx_seq_one_letter_code
_entity_poly.pdbx_strand_id
1 'polypeptide(L)' 'MIDPNLILRLAGIGIIVTVVYTLLKTAGREEYAFTVLLAGLAVVLWMTVQVIVELFETIQNLFDLG' A
#
# COMPACT_ATOMS: atom_id res chain seq x y z
N MET A 1 5.22 -1.13 -19.31
CA MET A 1 6.22 -0.41 -18.50
C MET A 1 5.64 -0.27 -17.11
N ILE A 2 6.40 -0.50 -16.04
CA ILE A 2 5.87 -0.30 -14.67
C ILE A 2 5.56 1.20 -14.53
N ASP A 3 4.30 1.54 -14.28
CA ASP A 3 3.90 2.92 -14.10
C ASP A 3 4.65 3.53 -12.91
N PRO A 4 5.46 4.58 -13.11
CA PRO A 4 6.20 5.24 -12.04
C PRO A 4 5.30 5.69 -10.90
N ASN A 5 4.03 6.00 -11.21
CA ASN A 5 3.00 6.37 -10.25
C ASN A 5 2.76 5.29 -9.18
N LEU A 6 2.82 4.00 -9.51
CA LEU A 6 2.59 2.93 -8.54
C LEU A 6 3.72 2.87 -7.50
N ILE A 7 4.97 2.90 -7.98
CA ILE A 7 6.16 2.88 -7.11
C ILE A 7 6.19 4.13 -6.24
N LEU A 8 5.93 5.31 -6.82
CA LEU A 8 5.93 6.58 -6.09
C LEU A 8 4.84 6.61 -5.01
N ARG A 9 3.65 6.04 -5.30
CA ARG A 9 2.55 5.94 -4.35
C ARG A 9 2.87 5.01 -3.18
N LEU A 10 3.44 3.83 -3.46
CA LEU A 10 3.88 2.90 -2.41
C LEU A 10 5.00 3.49 -1.53
N ALA A 11 5.97 4.17 -2.14
CA ALA A 11 7.05 4.85 -1.43
C ALA A 11 6.51 5.99 -0.54
N GLY A 12 5.57 6.80 -1.05
CA GLY A 12 4.94 7.87 -0.29
C GLY A 12 4.20 7.36 0.95
N ILE A 13 3.46 6.26 0.82
CA ILE A 13 2.77 5.62 1.95
C ILE A 13 3.80 5.12 2.99
N GLY A 14 4.87 4.47 2.55
CA GLY A 14 5.94 4.01 3.44
C GLY A 14 6.60 5.13 4.25
N ILE A 15 6.85 6.28 3.62
CA ILE A 15 7.38 7.47 4.29
C ILE A 15 6.38 7.99 5.33
N ILE A 16 5.11 8.16 4.96
CA ILE A 16 4.07 8.68 5.86
C ILE A 16 3.91 7.78 7.08
N VAL A 17 3.78 6.46 6.87
CA VAL A 17 3.63 5.48 7.96
C VAL A 17 4.82 5.54 8.91
N THR A 18 6.04 5.62 8.37
CA THR A 18 7.27 5.68 9.17
C THR A 18 7.37 6.98 9.97
N VAL A 19 7.00 8.12 9.37
CA VAL A 19 6.99 9.42 10.06
C VAL A 19 5.98 9.41 11.20
N VAL A 20 4.74 8.96 10.96
CA VAL A 20 3.71 8.89 12.00
C VAL A 20 4.09 7.90 13.11
N TYR A 21 4.60 6.72 12.75
CA TYR A 21 5.12 5.76 13.71
C TYR A 21 6.20 6.38 14.62
N THR A 22 7.17 7.05 14.02
CA THR A 22 8.29 7.68 14.74
C THR A 22 7.77 8.77 15.69
N LEU A 23 6.86 9.62 15.22
CA LEU A 23 6.26 10.68 16.06
C LEU A 23 5.49 10.10 17.26
N LEU A 24 4.68 9.06 17.05
CA LEU A 24 3.92 8.41 18.13
C LEU A 24 4.84 7.71 19.13
N LYS A 25 5.89 7.05 18.64
CA LYS A 25 6.89 6.43 19.49
C LYS A 25 7.64 7.46 20.34
N THR A 26 8.09 8.56 19.74
CA THR A 26 8.76 9.65 20.46
C THR A 26 7.84 10.36 21.45
N ALA A 27 6.52 10.38 21.20
CA ALA A 27 5.52 10.91 22.13
C ALA A 27 5.20 9.96 23.31
N GLY A 28 5.86 8.79 23.41
CA GLY A 28 5.61 7.81 24.46
C GLY A 28 4.31 7.00 24.27
N ARG A 29 3.75 7.00 23.05
CA ARG A 29 2.48 6.34 22.70
C ARG A 29 2.73 5.10 21.85
N GLU A 30 3.47 4.14 22.40
CA GLU A 30 3.94 2.96 21.67
C GLU A 30 2.80 2.06 21.16
N GLU A 31 1.70 1.93 21.90
CA GLU A 31 0.53 1.15 21.48
C GLU A 31 -0.06 1.68 20.16
N TYR A 32 -0.21 2.99 20.03
CA TYR A 32 -0.70 3.63 18.82
C TYR A 32 0.31 3.57 17.68
N ALA A 33 1.60 3.65 17.99
CA ALA A 33 2.66 3.49 16.99
C ALA A 33 2.55 2.11 16.32
N PHE A 34 2.41 1.05 17.10
CA PHE A 34 2.25 -0.30 16.54
C PHE A 34 0.99 -0.44 15.67
N THR A 35 -0.14 0.15 16.08
CA THR A 35 -1.36 0.17 15.27
C THR A 35 -1.15 0.87 13.93
N VAL A 36 -0.39 1.98 13.88
CA VAL A 36 -0.08 2.68 12.63
C VAL A 36 0.77 1.83 11.69
N LEU A 37 1.73 1.08 12.23
CA LEU A 37 2.51 0.11 11.42
C LEU A 37 1.60 -0.95 10.80
N LEU A 38 0.70 -1.55 11.60
CA LEU A 38 -0.26 -2.54 11.12
C LEU A 38 -1.21 -1.97 10.07
N ALA A 39 -1.72 -0.75 10.29
CA ALA A 39 -2.57 -0.05 9.33
C ALA A 39 -1.82 0.23 8.02
N GLY A 40 -0.56 0.68 8.11
CA GLY A 40 0.30 0.88 6.95
C GLY A 40 0.50 -0.41 6.13
N LEU A 41 0.76 -1.53 6.81
CA LEU A 41 0.85 -2.84 6.17
C LEU A 41 -0.46 -3.23 5.49
N ALA A 42 -1.60 -3.08 6.18
CA ALA A 42 -2.92 -3.40 5.63
C ALA A 42 -3.23 -2.59 4.35
N VAL A 43 -2.88 -1.30 4.32
CA VAL A 43 -3.06 -0.44 3.14
C VAL A 43 -2.22 -0.94 1.96
N VAL A 44 -0.96 -1.31 2.18
CA VAL A 44 -0.09 -1.83 1.11
C VAL A 44 -0.63 -3.17 0.57
N LEU A 45 -1.09 -4.05 1.45
CA LEU A 45 -1.71 -5.32 1.04
C LEU A 45 -2.98 -5.08 0.23
N TRP A 46 -3.83 -4.14 0.66
CA TRP A 46 -5.04 -3.77 -0.09
C TRP A 46 -4.71 -3.27 -1.50
N MET A 47 -3.71 -2.40 -1.63
CA MET A 47 -3.26 -1.93 -2.94
C MET A 47 -2.73 -3.07 -3.82
N THR A 48 -2.03 -4.02 -3.23
CA THR A 48 -1.52 -5.20 -3.95
C THR A 48 -2.68 -6.03 -4.51
N VAL A 49 -3.73 -6.26 -3.72
CA VAL A 49 -4.92 -6.98 -4.18
C VAL A 49 -5.59 -6.28 -5.37
N GLN A 50 -5.73 -4.95 -5.32
CA GLN A 50 -6.32 -4.18 -6.43
C GLN A 50 -5.53 -4.36 -7.74
N VAL A 51 -4.20 -4.31 -7.67
CA VAL A 51 -3.33 -4.54 -8.84
C VAL A 51 -3.51 -5.96 -9.39
N ILE A 52 -3.66 -6.95 -8.52
CA ILE A 52 -3.92 -8.34 -8.96
C ILE A 52 -5.27 -8.43 -9.66
N VAL A 53 -6.32 -7.81 -9.12
CA VAL A 53 -7.65 -7.80 -9.74
C VAL A 53 -7.61 -7.15 -11.12
N GLU A 54 -6.96 -6.00 -11.26
CA GLU A 54 -6.79 -5.31 -12.54
C GLU A 54 -6.06 -6.17 -13.57
N LEU A 55 -5.04 -6.92 -13.15
CA LEU A 55 -4.35 -7.88 -14.01
C LEU A 55 -5.29 -9.01 -14.46
N PHE A 56 -6.09 -9.56 -13.54
CA PHE A 56 -7.06 -10.60 -13.88
C PHE A 56 -8.14 -10.09 -14.84
N GLU A 57 -8.70 -8.91 -14.62
CA GLU A 57 -9.68 -8.28 -15.52
C GLU A 57 -9.06 -8.04 -16.90
N THR A 58 -7.80 -7.58 -16.95
CA THR A 58 -7.07 -7.40 -18.22
C THR A 58 -6.93 -8.72 -18.98
N ILE A 59 -6.58 -9.80 -18.27
CA ILE A 59 -6.48 -11.15 -18.86
C ILE A 59 -7.86 -11.61 -19.36
N GLN A 60 -8.91 -11.52 -18.55
CA GLN A 60 -10.26 -11.93 -18.93
C GLN A 60 -10.74 -11.19 -20.18
N ASN A 61 -10.57 -9.86 -20.22
CA ASN A 61 -10.94 -9.04 -21.38
C ASN A 61 -10.19 -9.45 -22.66
N LEU A 62 -8.90 -9.79 -22.55
CA LEU A 62 -8.11 -10.27 -23.70
C LEU A 62 -8.62 -11.61 -24.24
N PHE A 63 -9.14 -12.48 -23.38
CA PHE A 63 -9.68 -13.78 -23.79
C PHE A 63 -11.16 -13.73 -24.22
N ASP A 64 -11.97 -12.81 -23.68
CA ASP A 64 -13.38 -12.60 -24.09
C ASP A 64 -13.51 -11.82 -25.41
N LEU A 65 -12.46 -11.11 -25.84
CA LEU A 65 -12.37 -10.44 -27.15
C LEU A 65 -11.72 -11.32 -28.24
N GLY A 66 -11.59 -12.62 -28.01
CA GLY A 66 -11.07 -13.63 -28.95
C GLY A 66 -12.13 -14.27 -29.84
#